data_AF-A0A9E0TS34-F1
#
_entry.id   AF-A0A9E0TS34-F1
#
_cell.length_a   1.000
_cell.length_b   1.000
_cell.length_c   1.000
_cell.angle_alpha   90.00
_cell.angle_beta   90.00
_cell.angle_gamma   90.00
#
_symmetry.space_group_name_H-M   'P 1'
#
loop_
_entity.id
_entity.type
_entity.pdbx_description
1 polymer ?
#
loop_
_entity_poly.entity_id
_entity_poly.type
_entity_poly.pdbx_seq_one_letter_code
_entity_poly.pdbx_strand_id
1 'polypeptide(L)'
;MTLPLIIYRSLRQHALSTLITAGSIALACGLLMCVWTVKTQAQAAFTQTTGGFDAVLGARGSKLQLVLNAIFNLEASPGNLAWSDYEAIRRHPAVKAAIPIAVGDNLRGYRLVGTVPGLLTDVEYAPGKKHVIAPGGRVFQAGQHEAVAGSFAAAKLGLKVGDTFHPFHGLAFDEKNQHAETYTVVGVLEPSNTPADRVVWIPLEGVQTMSGHDPRAATDISAVLIQLRAPTAGFMLDMMYNKQGNRLTLAYPVGTIIAELFGKIAWFDQVLTLVAYLVALVAAGSVLASIYNSMSARRRDLAILRALGARRRTIFGAVVCEAAAIGALGALAGYAVYFVLLAGVATVIRAQTGVVIEVWRWQPILAWSPLALVGLCALGGVVPALKAYRTPVAETLAPLA
;
A
#
# COMPACT_ATOMS: atom_id res chain seq x y z
N MET A 1 34.36 36.27 9.36
CA MET A 1 33.35 35.27 9.73
C MET A 1 33.03 34.42 8.51
N THR A 2 33.04 33.09 8.63
CA THR A 2 32.69 32.19 7.51
C THR A 2 31.16 32.09 7.38
N LEU A 3 30.67 31.84 6.16
CA LEU A 3 29.24 31.76 5.85
C LEU A 3 28.48 30.71 6.70
N PRO A 4 29.03 29.50 6.98
CA PRO A 4 28.37 28.52 7.84
C PRO A 4 28.17 29.00 9.28
N LEU A 5 29.13 29.75 9.83
CA LEU A 5 29.04 30.27 11.20
C LEU A 5 27.92 31.33 11.34
N ILE A 6 27.71 32.14 10.30
CA ILE A 6 26.62 33.11 10.24
C ILE A 6 25.28 32.38 10.25
N ILE A 7 25.13 31.33 9.42
CA ILE A 7 23.91 30.51 9.36
C ILE A 7 23.65 29.87 10.72
N TYR A 8 24.63 29.17 11.30
CA TYR A 8 24.46 28.47 12.57
C TYR A 8 24.02 29.40 13.71
N ARG A 9 24.66 30.58 13.83
CA ARG A 9 24.28 31.57 14.84
C ARG A 9 22.87 32.09 14.61
N SER A 10 22.50 32.33 13.36
CA SER A 10 21.17 32.79 13.00
C SER A 10 20.08 31.77 13.36
N LEU A 11 20.28 30.51 12.98
CA LEU A 11 19.35 29.41 13.31
C LEU A 11 19.19 29.26 14.83
N ARG A 12 20.27 29.40 15.60
CA ARG A 12 20.22 29.33 17.07
C ARG A 12 19.50 30.53 17.69
N GLN A 13 19.74 31.73 17.19
CA GLN A 13 19.10 32.96 17.68
C GLN A 13 17.58 32.95 17.42
N HIS A 14 17.15 32.34 16.31
CA HIS A 14 15.75 32.19 15.94
C HIS A 14 15.28 30.73 16.01
N ALA A 15 15.71 30.01 17.05
CA ALA A 15 15.48 28.57 17.18
C ALA A 15 14.00 28.18 17.11
N LEU A 16 13.11 28.90 17.81
CA LEU A 16 11.68 28.58 17.79
C LEU A 16 11.08 28.70 16.38
N SER A 17 11.33 29.80 15.68
CA SER A 17 10.83 29.99 14.31
C SER A 17 11.44 28.97 13.36
N THR A 18 12.74 28.72 13.48
CA THR A 18 13.46 27.69 12.71
C THR A 18 12.83 26.31 12.90
N LEU A 19 12.53 25.92 14.14
CA LEU A 19 11.93 24.64 14.49
C LEU A 19 10.51 24.51 13.95
N ILE A 20 9.68 25.55 14.09
CA ILE A 20 8.31 25.55 13.57
C ILE A 20 8.34 25.40 12.04
N THR A 21 9.18 26.19 11.35
CA THR A 21 9.30 26.15 9.90
C THR A 21 9.86 24.81 9.41
N ALA A 22 10.94 24.31 10.02
CA ALA A 22 11.49 23.00 9.71
C ALA A 22 10.47 21.88 9.97
N GLY A 23 9.69 21.97 11.05
CA GLY A 23 8.60 21.03 11.36
C GLY A 23 7.48 21.04 10.32
N SER A 24 7.05 22.21 9.84
CA SER A 24 6.08 22.30 8.74
C SER A 24 6.60 21.66 7.45
N ILE A 25 7.88 21.88 7.13
CA ILE A 25 8.55 21.27 5.97
C ILE A 25 8.67 19.76 6.15
N ALA A 26 8.98 19.28 7.37
CA ALA A 26 9.06 17.86 7.68
C ALA A 26 7.72 17.16 7.46
N LEU A 27 6.62 17.76 7.92
CA LEU A 27 5.27 17.25 7.67
C LEU A 27 4.94 17.24 6.18
N ALA A 28 5.21 18.32 5.46
CA ALA A 28 4.96 18.41 4.02
C ALA A 28 5.75 17.34 3.23
N CYS A 29 7.06 17.26 3.49
CA CYS A 29 7.97 16.33 2.83
C CYS A 29 7.60 14.88 3.14
N GLY A 30 7.41 14.55 4.43
CA GLY A 30 7.07 13.22 4.89
C GLY A 30 5.73 12.74 4.36
N LEU A 31 4.71 13.60 4.36
CA LEU A 31 3.40 13.29 3.81
C LEU A 31 3.47 13.05 2.30
N LEU A 32 4.15 13.92 1.54
CA LEU A 32 4.31 13.75 0.09
C LEU A 32 5.02 12.43 -0.25
N MET A 33 6.13 12.12 0.43
CA MET A 33 6.84 10.85 0.25
C MET A 33 5.96 9.64 0.62
N CYS A 34 5.19 9.74 1.70
CA CYS A 34 4.32 8.66 2.18
C CYS A 34 3.18 8.39 1.21
N VAL A 35 2.41 9.41 0.82
CA VAL A 35 1.29 9.28 -0.13
C VAL A 35 1.77 8.67 -1.44
N TRP A 36 2.89 9.16 -1.98
CA TRP A 36 3.44 8.63 -3.23
C TRP A 36 3.91 7.19 -3.09
N THR A 37 4.60 6.85 -1.99
CA THR A 37 5.07 5.49 -1.75
C THR A 37 3.91 4.52 -1.57
N VAL A 38 2.90 4.88 -0.78
CA VAL A 38 1.71 4.06 -0.56
C VAL A 38 1.01 3.80 -1.89
N LYS A 39 0.79 4.85 -2.70
CA LYS A 39 0.21 4.73 -4.04
C LYS A 39 0.99 3.75 -4.92
N THR A 40 2.29 4.00 -5.10
CA THR A 40 3.13 3.23 -6.02
C THR A 40 3.28 1.77 -5.58
N GLN A 41 3.50 1.53 -4.29
CA GLN A 41 3.63 0.19 -3.75
C GLN A 41 2.30 -0.56 -3.73
N ALA A 42 1.18 0.08 -3.35
CA ALA A 42 -0.13 -0.57 -3.37
C ALA A 42 -0.51 -0.97 -4.80
N GLN A 43 -0.37 -0.06 -5.77
CA GLN A 43 -0.66 -0.38 -7.16
C GLN A 43 0.23 -1.52 -7.68
N ALA A 44 1.55 -1.48 -7.42
CA ALA A 44 2.45 -2.55 -7.82
C ALA A 44 2.11 -3.88 -7.14
N ALA A 45 1.88 -3.88 -5.84
CA ALA A 45 1.62 -5.09 -5.08
C ALA A 45 0.30 -5.74 -5.51
N PHE A 46 -0.77 -4.99 -5.71
CA PHE A 46 -2.04 -5.54 -6.19
C PHE A 46 -2.01 -6.00 -7.65
N THR A 47 -1.30 -5.29 -8.53
CA THR A 47 -1.21 -5.68 -9.95
C THR A 47 -0.26 -6.87 -10.19
N GLN A 48 0.74 -7.05 -9.33
CA GLN A 48 1.72 -8.14 -9.42
C GLN A 48 1.32 -9.37 -8.58
N THR A 49 0.48 -9.20 -7.56
CA THR A 49 0.03 -10.31 -6.71
C THR A 49 -1.21 -10.96 -7.31
N THR A 50 -1.02 -11.85 -8.26
CA THR A 50 -2.10 -12.67 -8.84
C THR A 50 -2.26 -14.04 -8.15
N GLY A 51 -1.44 -14.33 -7.14
CA GLY A 51 -1.39 -15.66 -6.51
C GLY A 51 -0.91 -16.75 -7.48
N GLY A 52 -0.19 -16.36 -8.55
CA GLY A 52 0.28 -17.27 -9.58
C GLY A 52 -0.75 -17.64 -10.63
N PHE A 53 -1.95 -17.05 -10.58
CA PHE A 53 -3.03 -17.31 -11.51
C PHE A 53 -3.13 -16.24 -12.60
N ASP A 54 -3.42 -16.66 -13.82
CA ASP A 54 -3.55 -15.76 -14.97
C ASP A 54 -4.99 -15.29 -15.15
N ALA A 55 -5.95 -16.15 -14.79
CA ALA A 55 -7.38 -15.92 -14.94
C ALA A 55 -8.19 -16.48 -13.77
N VAL A 56 -9.42 -15.98 -13.63
CA VAL A 56 -10.45 -16.57 -12.77
C VAL A 56 -11.71 -16.81 -13.58
N LEU A 57 -12.28 -18.01 -13.51
CA LEU A 57 -13.59 -18.32 -14.08
C LEU A 57 -14.64 -18.29 -12.97
N GLY A 58 -15.76 -17.62 -13.24
CA GLY A 58 -16.80 -17.36 -12.26
C GLY A 58 -18.21 -17.44 -12.85
N ALA A 59 -19.21 -17.38 -11.98
CA ALA A 59 -20.58 -17.07 -12.38
C ALA A 59 -20.64 -15.75 -13.18
N ARG A 60 -21.66 -15.60 -14.03
CA ARG A 60 -21.83 -14.39 -14.84
C ARG A 60 -21.93 -13.15 -13.95
N GLY A 61 -21.01 -12.21 -14.14
CA GLY A 61 -20.95 -10.99 -13.35
C GLY A 61 -19.72 -10.12 -13.64
N SER A 62 -19.39 -9.24 -12.69
CA SER A 62 -18.25 -8.32 -12.76
C SER A 62 -16.92 -9.07 -12.69
N LYS A 63 -16.05 -8.87 -13.69
CA LYS A 63 -14.67 -9.40 -13.68
C LYS A 63 -13.90 -8.94 -12.44
N LEU A 64 -14.08 -7.68 -12.03
CA LEU A 64 -13.40 -7.11 -10.88
C LEU A 64 -13.85 -7.78 -9.57
N GLN A 65 -15.16 -7.93 -9.37
CA GLN A 65 -15.71 -8.60 -8.19
C GLN A 65 -15.21 -10.05 -8.11
N LEU A 66 -15.16 -10.74 -9.25
CA LEU A 66 -14.65 -12.11 -9.33
C LEU A 66 -13.18 -12.20 -8.89
N VAL A 67 -12.32 -11.28 -9.35
CA VAL A 67 -10.90 -11.23 -8.93
C VAL A 67 -10.76 -10.84 -7.46
N LEU A 68 -11.49 -9.82 -6.98
CA LEU A 68 -11.44 -9.39 -5.58
C LEU A 68 -11.93 -10.49 -4.63
N ASN A 69 -12.94 -11.25 -5.04
CA ASN A 69 -13.42 -12.42 -4.32
C ASN A 69 -12.37 -13.54 -4.29
N ALA A 70 -11.94 -14.01 -5.45
CA ALA A 70 -11.22 -15.27 -5.58
C ALA A 70 -9.70 -15.17 -5.30
N ILE A 71 -9.07 -14.03 -5.62
CA ILE A 71 -7.63 -13.83 -5.41
C ILE A 71 -7.36 -13.07 -4.12
N PHE A 72 -8.11 -11.98 -3.87
CA PHE A 72 -7.84 -11.08 -2.76
C PHE A 72 -8.67 -11.35 -1.50
N ASN A 73 -9.73 -12.16 -1.60
CA ASN A 73 -10.65 -12.45 -0.50
C ASN A 73 -11.33 -11.20 0.09
N LEU A 74 -11.62 -10.19 -0.74
CA LEU A 74 -12.18 -8.88 -0.33
C LEU A 74 -13.65 -8.66 -0.70
N GLU A 75 -14.26 -9.57 -1.45
CA GLU A 75 -15.64 -9.45 -1.93
C GLU A 75 -16.42 -10.77 -1.79
N ALA A 76 -17.75 -10.66 -1.84
CA ALA A 76 -18.62 -11.82 -1.93
C ALA A 76 -18.56 -12.48 -3.31
N SER A 77 -18.85 -13.78 -3.35
CA SER A 77 -18.96 -14.49 -4.62
C SER A 77 -20.10 -13.91 -5.46
N PRO A 78 -19.88 -13.62 -6.76
CA PRO A 78 -20.95 -13.15 -7.64
C PRO A 78 -22.00 -14.25 -7.90
N GLY A 79 -21.69 -15.51 -7.58
CA GLY A 79 -22.58 -16.66 -7.71
C GLY A 79 -21.79 -17.96 -7.68
N ASN A 80 -22.46 -19.05 -8.05
CA ASN A 80 -21.90 -20.39 -8.06
C ASN A 80 -21.74 -20.93 -9.49
N LEU A 81 -20.85 -21.90 -9.65
CA LEU A 81 -20.60 -22.65 -10.88
C LEU A 81 -20.91 -24.12 -10.61
N ALA A 82 -21.50 -24.78 -11.60
CA ALA A 82 -21.70 -26.21 -11.55
C ALA A 82 -20.36 -26.93 -11.63
N TRP A 83 -20.25 -28.08 -10.97
CA TRP A 83 -19.04 -28.92 -11.03
C TRP A 83 -18.62 -29.28 -12.46
N SER A 84 -19.59 -29.50 -13.36
CA SER A 84 -19.34 -29.80 -14.77
C SER A 84 -18.58 -28.69 -15.50
N ASP A 85 -18.73 -27.43 -15.10
CA ASP A 85 -18.00 -26.30 -15.68
C ASP A 85 -16.53 -26.31 -15.29
N TYR A 86 -16.27 -26.65 -14.03
CA TYR A 86 -14.93 -26.88 -13.53
C TYR A 86 -14.26 -28.04 -14.27
N GLU A 87 -14.96 -29.16 -14.46
CA GLU A 87 -14.41 -30.29 -15.21
C GLU A 87 -14.10 -29.92 -16.67
N ALA A 88 -14.98 -29.15 -17.31
CA ALA A 88 -14.79 -28.69 -18.68
C ALA A 88 -13.54 -27.81 -18.81
N ILE A 89 -13.38 -26.79 -17.94
CA ILE A 89 -12.21 -25.90 -18.00
C ILE A 89 -10.92 -26.62 -17.59
N ARG A 90 -10.98 -27.52 -16.60
CA ARG A 90 -9.82 -28.30 -16.14
C ARG A 90 -9.24 -29.19 -17.24
N ARG A 91 -10.09 -29.75 -18.11
CA ARG A 91 -9.67 -30.60 -19.25
C ARG A 91 -9.27 -29.79 -20.48
N HIS A 92 -9.45 -28.47 -20.46
CA HIS A 92 -9.21 -27.64 -21.64
C HIS A 92 -7.70 -27.53 -21.97
N PRO A 93 -7.26 -27.72 -23.24
CA PRO A 93 -5.84 -27.74 -23.60
C PRO A 93 -5.05 -26.48 -23.25
N ALA A 94 -5.73 -25.33 -23.22
CA ALA A 94 -5.15 -24.04 -22.79
C ALA A 94 -4.71 -23.99 -21.32
N VAL A 95 -5.26 -24.85 -20.48
CA VAL A 95 -5.13 -24.77 -19.03
C VAL A 95 -3.99 -25.66 -18.56
N LYS A 96 -3.09 -25.08 -17.76
CA LYS A 96 -2.01 -25.79 -17.05
C LYS A 96 -2.52 -26.35 -15.73
N ALA A 97 -3.21 -25.52 -14.96
CA ALA A 97 -3.83 -25.88 -13.69
C ALA A 97 -5.17 -25.14 -13.53
N ALA A 98 -6.16 -25.82 -12.96
CA ALA A 98 -7.45 -25.27 -12.59
C ALA A 98 -7.73 -25.65 -11.13
N ILE A 99 -7.87 -24.66 -10.26
CA ILE A 99 -8.07 -24.86 -8.84
C ILE A 99 -9.46 -24.35 -8.45
N PRO A 100 -10.38 -25.23 -8.04
CA PRO A 100 -11.70 -24.81 -7.59
C PRO A 100 -11.61 -24.21 -6.19
N ILE A 101 -12.42 -23.18 -5.94
CA ILE A 101 -12.62 -22.63 -4.61
C ILE A 101 -14.11 -22.52 -4.29
N ALA A 102 -14.45 -22.76 -3.02
CA ALA A 102 -15.76 -22.48 -2.45
C ALA A 102 -15.58 -21.55 -1.25
N VAL A 103 -16.49 -20.59 -1.11
CA VAL A 103 -16.41 -19.56 -0.08
C VAL A 103 -17.80 -19.22 0.42
N GLY A 104 -17.90 -18.82 1.69
CA GLY A 104 -19.19 -18.50 2.30
C GLY A 104 -19.09 -18.19 3.79
N ASP A 105 -18.07 -18.74 4.45
CA ASP A 105 -17.95 -18.73 5.91
C ASP A 105 -16.70 -17.99 6.39
N ASN A 106 -16.64 -17.79 7.70
CA ASN A 106 -15.53 -17.14 8.37
C ASN A 106 -15.21 -17.77 9.72
N LEU A 107 -14.01 -17.47 10.21
CA LEU A 107 -13.59 -17.67 11.58
C LEU A 107 -13.26 -16.29 12.16
N ARG A 108 -14.19 -15.73 12.94
CA ARG A 108 -14.03 -14.42 13.60
C ARG A 108 -13.61 -13.31 12.63
N GLY A 109 -14.24 -13.27 11.47
CA GLY A 109 -13.99 -12.27 10.42
C GLY A 109 -12.85 -12.60 9.45
N TYR A 110 -12.14 -13.72 9.62
CA TYR A 110 -11.19 -14.24 8.64
C TYR A 110 -11.86 -15.29 7.78
N ARG A 111 -11.78 -15.13 6.46
CA ARG A 111 -12.52 -15.99 5.52
C ARG A 111 -12.06 -17.45 5.58
N LEU A 112 -13.02 -18.37 5.54
CA LEU A 112 -12.76 -19.77 5.20
C LEU A 112 -12.83 -19.94 3.69
N VAL A 113 -11.81 -20.58 3.13
CA VAL A 113 -11.75 -20.87 1.70
C VAL A 113 -11.59 -22.38 1.52
N GLY A 114 -12.65 -23.01 1.02
CA GLY A 114 -12.67 -24.41 0.64
C GLY A 114 -11.94 -24.60 -0.68
N THR A 115 -10.99 -25.53 -0.74
CA THR A 115 -10.25 -25.82 -1.98
C THR A 115 -9.62 -27.21 -1.96
N VAL A 116 -8.93 -27.57 -3.04
CA VAL A 116 -8.19 -28.84 -3.14
C VAL A 116 -6.79 -28.70 -2.55
N PRO A 117 -6.21 -29.77 -1.98
CA PRO A 117 -4.85 -29.74 -1.42
C PRO A 117 -3.78 -29.24 -2.41
N GLY A 118 -3.98 -29.52 -3.70
CA GLY A 118 -3.10 -29.11 -4.80
C GLY A 118 -2.83 -27.59 -4.88
N LEU A 119 -3.72 -26.74 -4.35
CA LEU A 119 -3.46 -25.31 -4.23
C LEU A 119 -2.20 -25.03 -3.43
N LEU A 120 -1.98 -25.77 -2.34
CA LEU A 120 -0.89 -25.53 -1.39
C LEU A 120 0.37 -26.34 -1.73
N THR A 121 0.26 -27.42 -2.51
CA THR A 121 1.39 -28.30 -2.86
C THR A 121 1.96 -28.07 -4.27
N ASP A 122 1.09 -27.78 -5.24
CA ASP A 122 1.45 -27.86 -6.65
C ASP A 122 1.56 -26.49 -7.30
N VAL A 123 0.76 -25.51 -6.82
CA VAL A 123 0.71 -24.16 -7.38
C VAL A 123 1.88 -23.31 -6.90
N GLU A 124 2.55 -22.70 -7.86
CA GLU A 124 3.50 -21.61 -7.63
C GLU A 124 2.75 -20.28 -7.60
N TYR A 125 2.73 -19.60 -6.45
CA TYR A 125 2.08 -18.29 -6.31
C TYR A 125 2.92 -17.14 -6.90
N ALA A 126 4.21 -17.39 -7.13
CA ALA A 126 5.13 -16.55 -7.87
C ALA A 126 6.19 -17.46 -8.53
N PRO A 127 6.88 -17.03 -9.60
CA PRO A 127 7.85 -17.87 -10.30
C PRO A 127 8.87 -18.54 -9.35
N GLY A 128 8.86 -19.88 -9.29
CA GLY A 128 9.74 -20.67 -8.44
C GLY A 128 9.40 -20.65 -6.95
N LYS A 129 8.27 -20.07 -6.55
CA LYS A 129 7.82 -19.97 -5.15
C LYS A 129 6.48 -20.67 -4.94
N LYS A 130 6.48 -21.67 -4.07
CA LYS A 130 5.29 -22.40 -3.61
C LYS A 130 4.98 -22.07 -2.17
N HIS A 131 3.75 -22.36 -1.76
CA HIS A 131 3.37 -22.30 -0.35
C HIS A 131 4.15 -23.34 0.45
N VAL A 132 4.55 -22.97 1.66
CA VAL A 132 5.29 -23.84 2.59
C VAL A 132 4.50 -23.90 3.88
N ILE A 133 4.34 -25.11 4.43
CA ILE A 133 3.75 -25.31 5.75
C ILE A 133 4.87 -25.22 6.78
N ALA A 134 4.65 -24.43 7.83
CA ALA A 134 5.59 -24.29 8.93
C ALA A 134 5.89 -25.67 9.59
N PRO A 135 7.10 -25.87 10.16
CA PRO A 135 7.48 -27.13 10.76
C PRO A 135 6.48 -27.66 11.79
N GLY A 136 6.20 -28.97 11.74
CA GLY A 136 5.23 -29.64 12.62
C GLY A 136 3.79 -29.62 12.09
N GLY A 137 3.53 -28.93 10.98
CA GLY A 137 2.25 -28.98 10.28
C GLY A 137 2.27 -29.82 9.00
N ARG A 138 1.10 -29.99 8.40
CA ARG A 138 0.90 -30.58 7.08
C ARG A 138 -0.27 -29.92 6.35
N VAL A 139 -0.42 -30.24 5.07
CA VAL A 139 -1.62 -29.87 4.30
C VAL A 139 -2.82 -30.71 4.78
N PHE A 140 -4.02 -30.12 4.72
CA PHE A 140 -5.26 -30.83 5.00
C PHE A 140 -5.52 -31.95 3.98
N GLN A 141 -6.28 -32.97 4.40
CA GLN A 141 -6.73 -34.04 3.53
C GLN A 141 -8.17 -33.77 3.03
N ALA A 142 -8.46 -34.16 1.78
CA ALA A 142 -9.80 -34.03 1.22
C ALA A 142 -10.83 -34.81 2.06
N GLY A 143 -12.04 -34.26 2.22
CA GLY A 143 -13.12 -34.87 2.99
C GLY A 143 -12.92 -34.92 4.51
N GLN A 144 -11.87 -34.31 5.07
CA GLN A 144 -11.66 -34.23 6.51
C GLN A 144 -12.05 -32.84 7.07
N HIS A 145 -12.42 -32.75 8.34
CA HIS A 145 -12.58 -31.45 9.02
C HIS A 145 -11.23 -30.92 9.50
N GLU A 146 -10.35 -30.65 8.55
CA GLU A 146 -9.00 -30.13 8.77
C GLU A 146 -8.84 -28.74 8.18
N ALA A 147 -7.92 -27.97 8.74
CA ALA A 147 -7.64 -26.61 8.30
C ALA A 147 -6.15 -26.32 8.23
N VAL A 148 -5.76 -25.52 7.24
CA VAL A 148 -4.45 -24.87 7.17
C VAL A 148 -4.66 -23.37 7.31
N ALA A 149 -4.15 -22.78 8.39
CA ALA A 149 -4.28 -21.35 8.61
C ALA A 149 -3.20 -20.58 7.84
N GLY A 150 -3.58 -19.53 7.12
CA GLY A 150 -2.62 -18.58 6.58
C GLY A 150 -1.82 -17.88 7.69
N SER A 151 -0.56 -17.51 7.41
CA SER A 151 0.37 -17.01 8.42
C SER A 151 -0.16 -15.80 9.21
N PHE A 152 -0.89 -14.90 8.53
CA PHE A 152 -1.46 -13.69 9.13
C PHE A 152 -2.74 -14.01 9.92
N ALA A 153 -3.63 -14.83 9.35
CA ALA A 153 -4.83 -15.28 10.05
C ALA A 153 -4.47 -16.04 11.34
N ALA A 154 -3.49 -16.96 11.26
CA ALA A 154 -2.99 -17.70 12.41
C ALA A 154 -2.47 -16.78 13.52
N ALA A 155 -1.61 -15.81 13.18
CA ALA A 155 -1.07 -14.87 14.15
C ALA A 155 -2.15 -13.98 14.80
N LYS A 156 -3.18 -13.59 14.04
CA LYS A 156 -4.26 -12.71 14.55
C LYS A 156 -5.29 -13.45 15.37
N LEU A 157 -5.58 -14.69 15.02
CA LEU A 157 -6.53 -15.54 15.74
C LEU A 157 -5.86 -16.36 16.86
N GLY A 158 -4.53 -16.37 16.92
CA GLY A 158 -3.76 -17.16 17.89
C GLY A 158 -3.73 -18.66 17.57
N LEU A 159 -4.02 -19.06 16.32
CA LEU A 159 -4.11 -20.47 15.91
C LEU A 159 -2.74 -21.14 15.83
N LYS A 160 -2.68 -22.37 16.32
CA LYS A 160 -1.54 -23.27 16.27
C LYS A 160 -1.98 -24.64 15.74
N VAL A 161 -1.02 -25.43 15.27
CA VAL A 161 -1.28 -26.83 14.90
C VAL A 161 -1.81 -27.58 16.13
N GLY A 162 -2.93 -28.29 15.96
CA GLY A 162 -3.64 -29.00 17.02
C GLY A 162 -4.85 -28.25 17.58
N ASP A 163 -4.97 -26.94 17.35
CA ASP A 163 -6.13 -26.18 17.80
C ASP A 163 -7.39 -26.58 17.04
N THR A 164 -8.54 -26.51 17.70
CA THR A 164 -9.85 -26.76 17.09
C THR A 164 -10.71 -25.50 17.07
N PHE A 165 -11.54 -25.35 16.05
CA PHE A 165 -12.49 -24.22 15.96
C PHE A 165 -13.80 -24.63 15.28
N HIS A 166 -14.80 -23.77 15.43
CA HIS A 166 -16.08 -23.85 14.74
C HIS A 166 -16.21 -22.69 13.75
N PRO A 167 -16.60 -22.93 12.49
CA PRO A 167 -16.89 -21.87 11.52
C PRO A 167 -18.13 -21.04 11.89
N PHE A 168 -18.26 -19.88 11.24
CA PHE A 168 -19.44 -19.01 11.32
C PHE A 168 -19.96 -18.71 9.91
N HIS A 169 -21.28 -18.74 9.75
CA HIS A 169 -21.92 -18.53 8.46
C HIS A 169 -21.83 -17.07 8.02
N GLY A 170 -21.62 -16.88 6.72
CA GLY A 170 -21.49 -15.58 6.10
C GLY A 170 -20.07 -15.02 6.14
N LEU A 171 -19.87 -13.90 5.44
CA LEU A 171 -18.56 -13.22 5.36
C LEU A 171 -18.34 -12.24 6.50
N ALA A 172 -19.42 -11.74 7.11
CA ALA A 172 -19.38 -10.92 8.31
C ALA A 172 -19.53 -11.81 9.53
N PHE A 173 -18.69 -11.58 10.54
CA PHE A 173 -18.76 -12.32 11.78
C PHE A 173 -20.03 -11.98 12.56
N ASP A 174 -20.81 -13.00 12.89
CA ASP A 174 -21.95 -12.95 13.81
C ASP A 174 -21.91 -14.19 14.69
N GLU A 175 -21.79 -13.99 16.01
CA GLU A 175 -21.69 -15.06 17.00
C GLU A 175 -22.92 -16.00 16.98
N LYS A 176 -24.07 -15.53 16.49
CA LYS A 176 -25.32 -16.32 16.44
C LYS A 176 -25.32 -17.36 15.32
N ASN A 177 -24.44 -17.21 14.34
CA ASN A 177 -24.42 -18.03 13.13
C ASN A 177 -23.28 -19.05 13.16
N GLN A 178 -22.99 -19.62 14.33
CA GLN A 178 -21.95 -20.62 14.49
C GLN A 178 -22.40 -21.98 13.93
N HIS A 179 -21.52 -22.62 13.17
CA HIS A 179 -21.72 -23.96 12.63
C HIS A 179 -21.37 -25.03 13.66
N ALA A 180 -22.01 -26.20 13.56
CA ALA A 180 -21.81 -27.30 14.50
C ALA A 180 -20.47 -28.02 14.26
N GLU A 181 -19.96 -27.99 13.04
CA GLU A 181 -18.75 -28.65 12.60
C GLU A 181 -17.53 -28.14 13.37
N THR A 182 -16.66 -29.08 13.76
CA THR A 182 -15.38 -28.78 14.40
C THR A 182 -14.24 -29.09 13.46
N TYR A 183 -13.43 -28.07 13.16
CA TYR A 183 -12.23 -28.19 12.34
C TYR A 183 -10.99 -28.22 13.21
N THR A 184 -10.00 -29.05 12.84
CA THR A 184 -8.69 -29.11 13.48
C THR A 184 -7.65 -28.43 12.60
N VAL A 185 -6.87 -27.49 13.16
CA VAL A 185 -5.74 -26.87 12.47
C VAL A 185 -4.61 -27.89 12.38
N VAL A 186 -4.32 -28.36 11.17
CA VAL A 186 -3.25 -29.34 10.89
C VAL A 186 -1.99 -28.70 10.32
N GLY A 187 -2.06 -27.43 9.94
CA GLY A 187 -0.91 -26.68 9.42
C GLY A 187 -1.08 -25.17 9.55
N VAL A 188 0.05 -24.47 9.55
CA VAL A 188 0.11 -23.02 9.42
C VAL A 188 1.05 -22.69 8.28
N LEU A 189 0.67 -21.81 7.36
CA LEU A 189 1.54 -21.40 6.26
C LEU A 189 2.71 -20.56 6.81
N GLU A 190 3.90 -20.75 6.23
CA GLU A 190 4.94 -19.73 6.31
C GLU A 190 4.50 -18.46 5.58
N PRO A 191 4.97 -17.26 5.98
CA PRO A 191 4.56 -16.01 5.36
C PRO A 191 4.88 -15.97 3.86
N SER A 192 3.84 -15.98 3.03
CA SER A 192 3.96 -15.78 1.58
C SER A 192 3.86 -14.31 1.17
N ASN A 193 3.37 -13.45 2.09
CA ASN A 193 3.06 -12.04 1.85
C ASN A 193 2.06 -11.81 0.70
N THR A 194 1.15 -12.78 0.54
CA THR A 194 0.03 -12.73 -0.41
C THR A 194 -1.30 -12.76 0.34
N PRO A 195 -2.44 -12.46 -0.32
CA PRO A 195 -3.77 -12.61 0.29
C PRO A 195 -4.05 -14.01 0.87
N ALA A 196 -3.32 -15.04 0.43
CA ALA A 196 -3.42 -16.40 0.97
C ALA A 196 -3.06 -16.51 2.46
N ASP A 197 -2.25 -15.56 2.98
CA ASP A 197 -1.86 -15.53 4.39
C ASP A 197 -3.02 -15.09 5.31
N ARG A 198 -4.07 -14.46 4.76
CA ARG A 198 -5.18 -13.86 5.53
C ARG A 198 -6.40 -14.79 5.65
N VAL A 199 -6.37 -15.98 5.07
CA VAL A 199 -7.53 -16.89 5.10
C VAL A 199 -7.21 -18.17 5.83
N VAL A 200 -8.26 -18.91 6.19
CA VAL A 200 -8.16 -20.29 6.69
C VAL A 200 -8.59 -21.20 5.55
N TRP A 201 -7.68 -22.06 5.12
CA TRP A 201 -7.91 -23.01 4.05
C TRP A 201 -8.48 -24.30 4.61
N ILE A 202 -9.57 -24.79 4.03
CA ILE A 202 -10.18 -26.07 4.38
C ILE A 202 -10.43 -26.91 3.12
N PRO A 203 -10.69 -28.22 3.22
CA PRO A 203 -11.14 -29.01 2.09
C PRO A 203 -12.36 -28.41 1.42
N LEU A 204 -12.45 -28.55 0.10
CA LEU A 204 -13.51 -27.99 -0.72
C LEU A 204 -14.89 -28.43 -0.22
N GLU A 205 -15.02 -29.72 0.08
CA GLU A 205 -16.25 -30.33 0.58
C GLU A 205 -16.67 -29.68 1.91
N GLY A 206 -15.70 -29.24 2.72
CA GLY A 206 -15.96 -28.63 4.01
C GLY A 206 -16.80 -27.35 3.95
N VAL A 207 -16.70 -26.56 2.87
CA VAL A 207 -17.60 -25.43 2.62
C VAL A 207 -18.88 -25.89 1.93
N GLN A 208 -18.77 -26.83 0.98
CA GLN A 208 -19.92 -27.24 0.17
C GLN A 208 -20.99 -28.00 0.96
N THR A 209 -20.57 -28.83 1.93
CA THR A 209 -21.45 -29.72 2.68
C THR A 209 -21.64 -29.30 4.14
N MET A 210 -21.24 -28.07 4.50
CA MET A 210 -21.42 -27.54 5.84
C MET A 210 -22.91 -27.44 6.19
N SER A 211 -23.26 -27.74 7.44
CA SER A 211 -24.63 -27.66 7.92
C SER A 211 -25.22 -26.26 7.69
N GLY A 212 -26.51 -26.18 7.33
CA GLY A 212 -27.18 -24.91 7.00
C GLY A 212 -26.96 -24.40 5.58
N HIS A 213 -26.06 -24.98 4.78
CA HIS A 213 -25.95 -24.67 3.35
C HIS A 213 -27.02 -25.41 2.53
N ASP A 214 -27.38 -24.85 1.36
CA ASP A 214 -28.35 -25.48 0.46
C ASP A 214 -27.77 -26.82 -0.08
N PRO A 215 -28.38 -27.97 0.23
CA PRO A 215 -27.90 -29.26 -0.24
C PRO A 215 -27.84 -29.37 -1.77
N ARG A 216 -28.60 -28.55 -2.51
CA ARG A 216 -28.56 -28.52 -3.98
C ARG A 216 -27.26 -27.93 -4.52
N ALA A 217 -26.59 -27.09 -3.73
CA ALA A 217 -25.32 -26.47 -4.07
C ALA A 217 -24.11 -27.24 -3.51
N ALA A 218 -24.31 -28.45 -2.97
CA ALA A 218 -23.25 -29.24 -2.32
C ALA A 218 -22.12 -29.72 -3.25
N THR A 219 -22.22 -29.48 -4.55
CA THR A 219 -21.14 -29.72 -5.52
C THR A 219 -20.71 -28.46 -6.26
N ASP A 220 -21.40 -27.35 -6.01
CA ASP A 220 -21.14 -26.09 -6.66
C ASP A 220 -19.90 -25.42 -6.06
N ILE A 221 -19.21 -24.67 -6.89
CA ILE A 221 -18.02 -23.91 -6.48
C ILE A 221 -18.23 -22.43 -6.76
N SER A 222 -17.49 -21.58 -6.05
CA SER A 222 -17.64 -20.13 -6.18
C SER A 222 -16.79 -19.55 -7.31
N ALA A 223 -15.63 -20.15 -7.59
CA ALA A 223 -14.77 -19.77 -8.71
C ALA A 223 -13.75 -20.88 -9.04
N VAL A 224 -13.12 -20.76 -10.22
CA VAL A 224 -11.95 -21.55 -10.61
C VAL A 224 -10.77 -20.62 -10.88
N LEU A 225 -9.68 -20.81 -10.15
CA LEU A 225 -8.41 -20.12 -10.37
C LEU A 225 -7.61 -20.86 -11.45
N ILE A 226 -7.13 -20.15 -12.47
CA ILE A 226 -6.60 -20.77 -13.68
C ILE A 226 -5.16 -20.31 -13.94
N GLN A 227 -4.26 -21.27 -14.09
CA GLN A 227 -2.95 -21.09 -14.71
C GLN A 227 -3.03 -21.51 -16.17
N LEU A 228 -2.64 -20.63 -17.08
CA LEU A 228 -2.63 -20.87 -18.51
C LEU A 228 -1.29 -21.45 -18.96
N ARG A 229 -1.30 -22.24 -20.03
CA ARG A 229 -0.06 -22.71 -20.67
C ARG A 229 0.64 -21.61 -21.48
N ALA A 230 -0.15 -20.65 -21.98
CA ALA A 230 0.35 -19.51 -22.75
C ALA A 230 -0.60 -18.31 -22.60
N PRO A 231 -0.07 -17.06 -22.58
CA PRO A 231 -0.90 -15.86 -22.51
C PRO A 231 -1.91 -15.71 -23.67
N THR A 232 -1.56 -16.19 -24.87
CA THR A 232 -2.46 -16.17 -26.03
C THR A 232 -3.75 -16.96 -25.78
N ALA A 233 -3.68 -18.01 -24.97
CA ALA A 233 -4.81 -18.86 -24.67
C ALA A 233 -5.87 -18.15 -23.79
N GLY A 234 -5.45 -17.18 -22.98
CA GLY A 234 -6.38 -16.38 -22.17
C GLY A 234 -7.30 -15.50 -23.02
N PHE A 235 -6.80 -14.95 -24.14
CA PHE A 235 -7.65 -14.18 -25.07
C PHE A 235 -8.69 -15.06 -25.77
N MET A 236 -8.32 -16.29 -26.12
CA MET A 236 -9.25 -17.26 -26.70
C MET A 236 -10.35 -17.64 -25.70
N LEU A 237 -9.98 -17.92 -24.45
CA LEU A 237 -10.96 -18.22 -23.40
C LEU A 237 -11.84 -16.99 -23.07
N ASP A 238 -11.29 -15.77 -23.10
CA ASP A 238 -12.07 -14.54 -22.94
C ASP A 238 -13.13 -14.41 -24.05
N MET A 239 -12.74 -14.67 -25.30
CA MET A 239 -13.68 -14.69 -26.43
C MET A 239 -14.78 -15.76 -26.22
N MET A 240 -14.40 -16.97 -25.82
CA MET A 240 -15.32 -18.08 -25.59
C MET A 240 -16.33 -17.78 -24.48
N TYR A 241 -15.88 -17.37 -23.31
CA TYR A 241 -16.77 -17.20 -22.15
C TYR A 241 -17.46 -15.84 -22.10
N ASN A 242 -16.77 -14.75 -22.44
CA ASN A 242 -17.30 -13.41 -22.25
C ASN A 242 -18.01 -12.84 -23.48
N LYS A 243 -17.57 -13.20 -24.68
CA LYS A 243 -18.12 -12.66 -25.94
C LYS A 243 -19.10 -13.61 -26.63
N GLN A 244 -18.80 -14.91 -26.64
CA GLN A 244 -19.65 -15.93 -27.27
C GLN A 244 -20.59 -16.61 -26.26
N GLY A 245 -20.13 -16.77 -25.02
CA GLY A 245 -20.92 -17.31 -23.92
C GLY A 245 -21.76 -16.26 -23.19
N ASN A 246 -22.81 -16.72 -22.51
CA ASN A 246 -23.71 -15.88 -21.71
C ASN A 246 -23.85 -16.31 -20.24
N ARG A 247 -23.32 -17.48 -19.85
CA ARG A 247 -23.55 -18.08 -18.53
C ARG A 247 -22.43 -17.88 -17.52
N LEU A 248 -21.19 -17.73 -17.98
CA LEU A 248 -20.01 -17.60 -17.12
C LEU A 248 -19.26 -16.30 -17.46
N THR A 249 -18.38 -15.88 -16.55
CA THR A 249 -17.44 -14.78 -16.76
C THR A 249 -16.01 -15.29 -16.58
N LEU A 250 -15.14 -15.01 -17.54
CA LEU A 250 -13.70 -15.16 -17.39
C LEU A 250 -13.07 -13.80 -17.05
N ALA A 251 -12.43 -13.69 -15.89
CA ALA A 251 -11.59 -12.57 -15.53
C ALA A 251 -10.16 -12.82 -16.01
N TYR A 252 -9.80 -12.29 -17.17
CA TYR A 252 -8.46 -12.35 -17.74
C TYR A 252 -8.09 -11.03 -18.46
N PRO A 253 -6.83 -10.58 -18.39
CA PRO A 253 -5.81 -10.95 -17.38
C PRO A 253 -6.15 -10.42 -15.98
N VAL A 254 -5.81 -11.18 -14.93
CA VAL A 254 -6.04 -10.73 -13.53
C VAL A 254 -5.37 -9.37 -13.25
N GLY A 255 -4.10 -9.22 -13.65
CA GLY A 255 -3.34 -7.99 -13.39
C GLY A 255 -3.92 -6.75 -14.08
N THR A 256 -4.50 -6.88 -15.28
CA THR A 256 -5.09 -5.75 -16.00
C THR A 256 -6.42 -5.31 -15.38
N ILE A 257 -7.23 -6.26 -14.90
CA ILE A 257 -8.50 -5.96 -14.22
C ILE A 257 -8.25 -5.14 -12.95
N ILE A 258 -7.21 -5.50 -12.19
CA ILE A 258 -6.79 -4.74 -11.03
C ILE A 258 -6.19 -3.39 -11.43
N ALA A 259 -5.37 -3.34 -12.49
CA ALA A 259 -4.82 -2.07 -12.99
C ALA A 259 -5.93 -1.08 -13.42
N GLU A 260 -7.01 -1.57 -14.02
CA GLU A 260 -8.18 -0.76 -14.38
C GLU A 260 -8.89 -0.18 -13.14
N LEU A 261 -8.98 -0.92 -12.03
CA LEU A 261 -9.50 -0.40 -10.76
C LEU A 261 -8.65 0.79 -10.26
N PHE A 262 -7.33 0.62 -10.22
CA PHE A 262 -6.43 1.72 -9.83
C PHE A 262 -6.50 2.89 -10.81
N GLY A 263 -6.67 2.63 -12.11
CA GLY A 263 -6.91 3.68 -13.12
C GLY A 263 -8.16 4.51 -12.82
N LYS A 264 -9.24 3.88 -12.36
CA LYS A 264 -10.48 4.59 -11.96
C LYS A 264 -10.32 5.39 -10.67
N ILE A 265 -9.46 4.96 -9.75
CA ILE A 265 -9.20 5.65 -8.47
C ILE A 265 -8.07 6.69 -8.61
N ALA A 266 -7.29 6.65 -9.70
CA ALA A 266 -6.11 7.49 -9.91
C ALA A 266 -6.37 9.00 -9.81
N TRP A 267 -7.60 9.46 -10.04
CA TRP A 267 -7.95 10.87 -9.85
C TRP A 267 -7.92 11.29 -8.36
N PHE A 268 -8.30 10.41 -7.44
CA PHE A 268 -8.16 10.67 -5.99
C PHE A 268 -6.70 10.86 -5.61
N ASP A 269 -5.81 10.06 -6.19
CA ASP A 269 -4.38 10.21 -5.97
C ASP A 269 -3.86 11.55 -6.49
N GLN A 270 -4.38 12.06 -7.62
CA GLN A 270 -4.02 13.37 -8.14
C GLN A 270 -4.45 14.48 -7.18
N VAL A 271 -5.64 14.37 -6.58
CA VAL A 271 -6.13 15.31 -5.56
C VAL A 271 -5.24 15.26 -4.31
N LEU A 272 -4.90 14.08 -3.79
CA LEU A 272 -4.00 13.94 -2.64
C LEU A 272 -2.60 14.49 -2.93
N THR A 273 -2.09 14.25 -4.14
CA THR A 273 -0.80 14.80 -4.58
C THR A 273 -0.84 16.32 -4.70
N LEU A 274 -1.94 16.89 -5.22
CA LEU A 274 -2.15 18.34 -5.28
C LEU A 274 -2.19 18.95 -3.88
N VAL A 275 -2.91 18.33 -2.94
CA VAL A 275 -2.93 18.76 -1.53
C VAL A 275 -1.52 18.74 -0.96
N ALA A 276 -0.75 17.68 -1.20
CA ALA A 276 0.65 17.61 -0.74
C ALA A 276 1.51 18.74 -1.35
N TYR A 277 1.33 19.09 -2.61
CA TYR A 277 2.00 20.24 -3.24
C TYR A 277 1.54 21.59 -2.65
N LEU A 278 0.25 21.76 -2.33
CA LEU A 278 -0.25 22.95 -1.65
C LEU A 278 0.34 23.09 -0.25
N VAL A 279 0.43 21.99 0.51
CA VAL A 279 1.10 21.99 1.82
C VAL A 279 2.58 22.36 1.68
N ALA A 280 3.27 21.84 0.67
CA ALA A 280 4.65 22.23 0.37
C ALA A 280 4.78 23.72 0.01
N LEU A 281 3.84 24.27 -0.75
CA LEU A 281 3.80 25.70 -1.09
C LEU A 281 3.56 26.58 0.14
N VAL A 282 2.63 26.19 1.02
CA VAL A 282 2.36 26.90 2.28
C VAL A 282 3.58 26.83 3.21
N ALA A 283 4.28 25.69 3.26
CA ALA A 283 5.54 25.55 3.99
C ALA A 283 6.64 26.45 3.42
N ALA A 284 6.76 26.58 2.10
CA ALA A 284 7.68 27.54 1.50
C ALA A 284 7.32 29.01 1.80
N GLY A 285 6.02 29.32 1.83
CA GLY A 285 5.52 30.63 2.27
C GLY A 285 5.87 30.93 3.74
N SER A 286 5.81 29.93 4.61
CA SER A 286 6.19 30.09 6.02
C SER A 286 7.69 30.31 6.19
N VAL A 287 8.54 29.67 5.36
CA VAL A 287 9.98 29.97 5.26
C VAL A 287 10.20 31.42 4.85
N LEU A 288 9.54 31.88 3.79
CA LEU A 288 9.66 33.26 3.32
C LEU A 288 9.29 34.24 4.44
N ALA A 289 8.15 34.04 5.11
CA ALA A 289 7.70 34.89 6.20
C ALA A 289 8.68 34.87 7.39
N SER A 290 9.16 33.70 7.78
CA SER A 290 10.14 33.53 8.86
C SER A 290 11.45 34.27 8.57
N ILE A 291 12.02 34.06 7.38
CA ILE A 291 13.26 34.70 6.95
C ILE A 291 13.07 36.20 6.81
N TYR A 292 11.94 36.65 6.27
CA TYR A 292 11.63 38.06 6.16
C TYR A 292 11.58 38.75 7.53
N ASN A 293 10.93 38.13 8.51
CA ASN A 293 10.84 38.65 9.88
C ASN A 293 12.21 38.66 10.57
N SER A 294 12.97 37.58 10.47
CA SER A 294 14.34 37.52 10.99
C SER A 294 15.24 38.57 10.34
N MET A 295 15.12 38.75 9.02
CA MET A 295 15.80 39.79 8.25
C MET A 295 15.48 41.20 8.73
N SER A 296 14.21 41.49 9.01
CA SER A 296 13.79 42.78 9.55
C SER A 296 14.41 43.04 10.92
N ALA A 297 14.46 42.02 11.79
CA ALA A 297 15.04 42.12 13.13
C ALA A 297 16.55 42.36 13.10
N ARG A 298 17.28 41.76 12.15
CA ARG A 298 18.75 41.87 12.02
C ARG A 298 19.22 42.89 10.97
N ARG A 299 18.34 43.80 10.54
CA ARG A 299 18.65 44.78 9.49
C ARG A 299 19.85 45.67 9.87
N ARG A 300 19.94 46.09 11.13
CA ARG A 300 21.04 46.93 11.65
C ARG A 300 22.36 46.17 11.67
N ASP A 301 22.36 44.91 12.12
CA ASP A 301 23.56 44.06 12.16
C ASP A 301 24.13 43.81 10.76
N LEU A 302 23.27 43.62 9.76
CA LEU A 302 23.69 43.47 8.37
C LEU A 302 24.26 44.77 7.78
N ALA A 303 23.72 45.93 8.19
CA ALA A 303 24.27 47.22 7.81
C ALA A 303 25.67 47.43 8.44
N ILE A 304 25.88 47.03 9.70
CA ILE A 304 27.19 47.03 10.37
C ILE A 304 28.17 46.12 9.64
N LEU A 305 27.78 44.88 9.32
CA LEU A 305 28.64 43.96 8.57
C LEU A 305 29.07 44.52 7.21
N ARG A 306 28.18 45.24 6.51
CA ARG A 306 28.50 45.92 5.26
C ARG A 306 29.42 47.11 5.44
N ALA A 307 29.24 47.89 6.51
CA ALA A 307 30.13 49.00 6.86
C ALA A 307 31.55 48.50 7.16
N LEU A 308 31.68 47.30 7.75
CA LEU A 308 32.95 46.63 8.01
C LEU A 308 33.54 45.89 6.79
N GLY A 309 32.96 46.06 5.58
CA GLY A 309 33.52 45.54 4.33
C GLY A 309 32.93 44.23 3.82
N ALA A 310 31.84 43.70 4.40
CA ALA A 310 31.18 42.52 3.86
C ALA A 310 30.57 42.79 2.46
N ARG A 311 30.91 41.93 1.49
CA ARG A 311 30.40 42.03 0.12
C ARG A 311 28.90 41.69 0.09
N ARG A 312 28.14 42.37 -0.78
CA ARG A 312 26.69 42.15 -0.91
C ARG A 312 26.31 40.72 -1.31
N ARG A 313 27.16 40.03 -2.07
CA ARG A 313 26.99 38.61 -2.43
C ARG A 313 27.06 37.68 -1.21
N THR A 314 27.85 38.03 -0.19
CA THR A 314 27.97 37.26 1.04
C THR A 314 26.68 37.29 1.84
N ILE A 315 26.00 38.44 1.90
CA ILE A 315 24.71 38.58 2.60
C ILE A 315 23.61 37.85 1.84
N PHE A 316 23.56 38.01 0.52
CA PHE A 316 22.62 37.27 -0.32
C PHE A 316 22.79 35.75 -0.14
N GLY A 317 24.03 35.26 -0.26
CA GLY A 317 24.36 33.84 -0.09
C GLY A 317 24.03 33.33 1.32
N ALA A 318 24.30 34.12 2.36
CA ALA A 318 23.96 33.74 3.73
C ALA A 318 22.45 33.52 3.92
N VAL A 319 21.60 34.40 3.38
CA VAL A 319 20.14 34.28 3.51
C VAL A 319 19.59 33.10 2.70
N VAL A 320 20.05 32.91 1.46
CA VAL A 320 19.61 31.79 0.63
C VAL A 320 20.07 30.45 1.21
N CYS A 321 21.32 30.36 1.68
CA CYS A 321 21.83 29.16 2.33
C CYS A 321 21.17 28.90 3.69
N GLU A 322 20.77 29.93 4.44
CA GLU A 322 19.97 29.77 5.65
C GLU A 322 18.60 29.15 5.31
N ALA A 323 17.92 29.67 4.28
CA ALA A 323 16.66 29.11 3.81
C ALA A 323 16.81 27.63 3.39
N ALA A 324 17.86 27.33 2.62
CA ALA A 324 18.18 25.98 2.20
C ALA A 324 18.51 25.07 3.40
N ALA A 325 19.20 25.58 4.42
CA ALA A 325 19.53 24.83 5.63
C ALA A 325 18.27 24.50 6.45
N ILE A 326 17.33 25.44 6.60
CA ILE A 326 16.03 25.18 7.23
C ILE A 326 15.26 24.11 6.45
N GLY A 327 15.25 24.23 5.11
CA GLY A 327 14.69 23.23 4.21
C GLY A 327 15.32 21.85 4.37
N ALA A 328 16.64 21.78 4.49
CA ALA A 328 17.38 20.53 4.65
C ALA A 328 17.10 19.88 6.00
N LEU A 329 17.07 20.65 7.09
CA LEU A 329 16.68 20.16 8.41
C LEU A 329 15.25 19.62 8.41
N GLY A 330 14.32 20.36 7.80
CA GLY A 330 12.94 19.92 7.64
C GLY A 330 12.82 18.66 6.79
N ALA A 331 13.53 18.58 5.66
CA ALA A 331 13.52 17.40 4.80
C ALA A 331 14.11 16.16 5.49
N LEU A 332 15.20 16.32 6.25
CA LEU A 332 15.78 15.23 7.07
C LEU A 332 14.78 14.74 8.13
N ALA A 333 14.15 15.65 8.87
CA ALA A 333 13.07 15.29 9.80
C ALA A 333 11.85 14.70 9.07
N GLY A 334 11.63 15.07 7.81
CA GLY A 334 10.58 14.53 6.95
C GLY A 334 10.73 13.04 6.67
N TYR A 335 11.94 12.49 6.65
CA TYR A 335 12.12 11.02 6.60
C TYR A 335 11.58 10.34 7.85
N ALA A 336 11.78 10.92 9.04
CA ALA A 336 11.22 10.36 10.26
C ALA A 336 9.69 10.36 10.21
N VAL A 337 9.08 11.47 9.77
CA VAL A 337 7.63 11.55 9.54
C VAL A 337 7.17 10.49 8.54
N TYR A 338 7.88 10.35 7.41
CA TYR A 338 7.59 9.34 6.39
C TYR A 338 7.60 7.92 6.94
N PHE A 339 8.66 7.51 7.67
CA PHE A 339 8.76 6.15 8.19
C PHE A 339 7.69 5.85 9.23
N VAL A 340 7.37 6.83 10.10
CA VAL A 340 6.29 6.68 11.10
C VAL A 340 4.94 6.51 10.40
N LEU A 341 4.62 7.37 9.43
CA LEU A 341 3.36 7.28 8.68
C LEU A 341 3.27 5.99 7.87
N LEU A 342 4.34 5.64 7.15
CA LEU A 342 4.36 4.45 6.30
C LEU A 342 4.25 3.16 7.12
N ALA A 343 4.90 3.07 8.27
CA ALA A 343 4.76 1.91 9.15
C ALA A 343 3.31 1.72 9.65
N GLY A 344 2.64 2.82 10.01
CA GLY A 344 1.23 2.80 10.39
C GLY A 344 0.33 2.35 9.24
N VAL A 345 0.46 2.97 8.06
CA VAL A 345 -0.34 2.66 6.87
C VAL A 345 -0.09 1.24 6.37
N ALA A 346 1.17 0.78 6.34
CA ALA A 346 1.52 -0.58 5.94
C ALA A 346 0.84 -1.63 6.84
N THR A 347 0.76 -1.36 8.15
CA THR A 347 0.07 -2.25 9.10
C THR A 347 -1.42 -2.35 8.80
N VAL A 348 -2.08 -1.21 8.52
CA VAL A 348 -3.50 -1.17 8.17
C VAL A 348 -3.76 -1.87 6.84
N ILE A 349 -2.97 -1.59 5.80
CA ILE A 349 -3.13 -2.22 4.47
C ILE A 349 -2.96 -3.73 4.58
N ARG A 350 -1.91 -4.21 5.26
CA ARG A 350 -1.68 -5.65 5.45
C ARG A 350 -2.85 -6.31 6.18
N ALA A 351 -3.37 -5.67 7.23
CA ALA A 351 -4.52 -6.20 7.98
C ALA A 351 -5.80 -6.26 7.16
N GLN A 352 -6.01 -5.28 6.27
CA GLN A 352 -7.24 -5.16 5.48
C GLN A 352 -7.18 -5.91 4.15
N THR A 353 -6.00 -6.33 3.68
CA THR A 353 -5.84 -6.85 2.31
C THR A 353 -4.93 -8.08 2.21
N GLY A 354 -4.10 -8.35 3.23
CA GLY A 354 -3.05 -9.37 3.18
C GLY A 354 -1.82 -8.96 2.37
N VAL A 355 -1.88 -7.83 1.64
CA VAL A 355 -0.79 -7.32 0.81
C VAL A 355 0.23 -6.56 1.67
N VAL A 356 1.52 -6.82 1.45
CA VAL A 356 2.60 -6.20 2.22
C VAL A 356 3.16 -4.97 1.49
N ILE A 357 3.28 -3.86 2.22
CA ILE A 357 4.00 -2.66 1.81
C ILE A 357 5.38 -2.70 2.45
N GLU A 358 6.43 -2.63 1.63
CA GLU A 358 7.82 -2.69 2.06
C GLU A 358 8.30 -1.31 2.50
N VAL A 359 8.45 -1.12 3.81
CA VAL A 359 8.84 0.16 4.41
C VAL A 359 10.23 0.64 3.95
N TRP A 360 11.15 -0.29 3.69
CA TRP A 360 12.55 0.01 3.35
C TRP A 360 12.82 0.00 1.84
N ARG A 361 11.81 -0.25 1.01
CA ARG A 361 11.98 -0.30 -0.44
C ARG A 361 12.27 1.09 -0.98
N TRP A 362 13.40 1.23 -1.67
CA TRP A 362 13.78 2.48 -2.31
C TRP A 362 12.75 2.90 -3.35
N GLN A 363 12.36 4.17 -3.31
CA GLN A 363 11.49 4.82 -4.28
C GLN A 363 12.11 6.14 -4.71
N PRO A 364 12.06 6.54 -6.01
CA PRO A 364 12.66 7.79 -6.48
C PRO A 364 12.16 9.04 -5.72
N ILE A 365 10.90 9.03 -5.26
CA ILE A 365 10.32 10.14 -4.49
C ILE A 365 11.11 10.45 -3.21
N LEU A 366 11.77 9.45 -2.62
CA LEU A 366 12.60 9.61 -1.42
C LEU A 366 13.83 10.47 -1.65
N ALA A 367 14.28 10.65 -2.90
CA ALA A 367 15.34 11.59 -3.25
C ALA A 367 14.76 12.91 -3.79
N TRP A 368 13.84 12.83 -4.74
CA TRP A 368 13.35 14.00 -5.47
C TRP A 368 12.54 14.96 -4.59
N SER A 369 11.69 14.45 -3.67
CA SER A 369 10.86 15.29 -2.80
C SER A 369 11.71 16.16 -1.85
N PRO A 370 12.63 15.59 -1.04
CA PRO A 370 13.57 16.36 -0.22
C PRO A 370 14.35 17.42 -1.01
N LEU A 371 14.91 17.05 -2.17
CA LEU A 371 15.69 17.96 -3.00
C LEU A 371 14.84 19.11 -3.54
N ALA A 372 13.62 18.82 -4.02
CA ALA A 372 12.70 19.82 -4.52
C ALA A 372 12.26 20.80 -3.41
N LEU A 373 11.97 20.30 -2.20
CA LEU A 373 11.59 21.14 -1.06
C LEU A 373 12.74 22.02 -0.58
N VAL A 374 13.97 21.50 -0.52
CA VAL A 374 15.17 22.31 -0.22
C VAL A 374 15.34 23.41 -1.26
N GLY A 375 15.20 23.07 -2.55
CA GLY A 375 15.24 24.04 -3.64
C GLY A 375 14.15 25.12 -3.51
N LEU A 376 12.92 24.72 -3.20
CA LEU A 376 11.80 25.63 -2.99
C LEU A 376 12.03 26.57 -1.79
N CYS A 377 12.62 26.07 -0.70
CA CYS A 377 13.01 26.91 0.44
C CYS A 377 14.09 27.91 0.04
N ALA A 378 15.12 27.49 -0.70
CA ALA A 378 16.16 28.37 -1.21
C ALA A 378 15.57 29.48 -2.10
N LEU A 379 14.63 29.14 -2.99
CA LEU A 379 13.89 30.10 -3.82
C LEU A 379 13.06 31.08 -2.99
N GLY A 380 12.36 30.59 -1.95
CA GLY A 380 11.63 31.44 -0.99
C GLY A 380 12.54 32.44 -0.27
N GLY A 381 13.81 32.09 -0.05
CA GLY A 381 14.84 32.97 0.52
C GLY A 381 15.33 34.07 -0.44
N VAL A 382 15.11 33.96 -1.74
CA VAL A 382 15.62 34.94 -2.73
C VAL A 382 14.98 36.31 -2.55
N VAL A 383 13.66 36.38 -2.34
CA VAL A 383 12.94 37.66 -2.15
C VAL A 383 13.48 38.45 -0.95
N PRO A 384 13.55 37.89 0.28
CA PRO A 384 14.16 38.60 1.41
C PRO A 384 15.65 38.87 1.21
N ALA A 385 16.40 37.99 0.53
CA ALA A 385 17.80 38.21 0.22
C ALA A 385 18.02 39.41 -0.72
N LEU A 386 17.18 39.60 -1.73
CA LEU A 386 17.21 40.76 -2.63
C LEU A 386 16.89 42.06 -1.88
N LYS A 387 15.93 42.02 -0.95
CA LYS A 387 15.61 43.18 -0.10
C LYS A 387 16.77 43.55 0.83
N ALA A 388 17.42 42.54 1.42
CA ALA A 388 18.62 42.71 2.23
C ALA A 388 19.77 43.34 1.41
N TYR A 389 19.98 42.83 0.20
CA TYR A 389 21.00 43.31 -0.74
C TYR A 389 20.85 44.81 -1.06
N ARG A 390 19.60 45.30 -1.17
CA ARG A 390 19.28 46.68 -1.54
C ARG A 390 19.18 47.67 -0.37
N THR A 391 19.32 47.21 0.87
CA THR A 391 19.18 48.09 2.05
C THR A 391 20.32 49.12 2.11
N PRO A 392 20.05 50.44 2.17
CA PRO A 392 21.08 51.48 2.29
C PRO A 392 21.71 51.47 3.68
N VAL A 393 23.05 51.46 3.75
CA VAL A 393 23.79 51.37 5.02
C VAL A 393 23.63 52.66 5.83
N ALA A 394 23.77 53.82 5.19
CA ALA A 394 23.68 55.13 5.84
C ALA A 394 22.32 55.37 6.50
N GLU A 395 21.22 55.12 5.78
CA GLU A 395 19.86 55.27 6.32
C GLU A 395 19.55 54.29 7.45
N THR A 396 20.11 53.08 7.41
CA THR A 396 19.82 52.04 8.42
C THR A 396 20.60 52.27 9.72
N LEU A 397 21.73 52.98 9.67
CA LEU A 397 22.56 53.27 10.84
C LEU A 397 22.30 54.65 11.44
N ALA A 398 21.49 55.49 10.80
CA ALA A 398 21.09 56.78 11.34
C ALA A 398 20.38 56.61 12.70
N PRO A 399 20.62 57.48 13.69
CA PRO A 399 19.86 57.48 14.93
C PRO A 399 18.37 57.68 14.60
N LEU A 400 17.50 56.89 15.23
CA LEU A 400 16.07 57.18 15.20
C LEU A 400 15.87 58.46 16.02
N ALA A 401 15.31 59.51 15.38
CA ALA A 401 15.02 60.78 16.03
C ALA A 401 13.94 60.65 17.11
#